data_AF-A0A4Y2PGG9-F1
#
_entry.id   AF-A0A4Y2PGG9-F1
#
_cell.length_a   1.000
_cell.length_b   1.000
_cell.length_c   1.000
_cell.angle_alpha   90.00
_cell.angle_beta   90.00
_cell.angle_gamma   90.00
#
_symmetry.space_group_name_H-M   'P 1'
#
loop_
_entity.id
_entity.type
_entity.pdbx_description
1 polymer ?
#
loop_
_entity_poly.entity_id
_entity_poly.type
_entity_poly.pdbx_seq_one_letter_code
_entity_poly.pdbx_strand_id
1 'polypeptide(L)'
;MNKSELNGSPHNMQQNYQDAMAMVRKFGKPDLFLTFTCNPSWFEVLNCMEGVQRPEDRPDIIIRVFNMKLKELLEDICKHGIFGTVLTYIYVIEFQKRGLPHAYILLTLDSESKIRTKDDIDKFVSAELPDPCTDLRLFQIATKCMVHGPCGTININSPCMRDGQCCKSFPKQFKDDTEENVNGYPIYRRRATEPVQVGKYSIDNRWVVPYNLWLLKKFNAHINVEVCTSVKSVKYLYKYVYKGHDAASVKIQKEGALDHDEILSFVEGRYVSAPEAMWRLNEFNLSHKSHTVVRLAVHLPQQQPIVYQDGQEAQAIERAALRKTTLTSWFELSKNDP
;
A
#
# COMPACT_ATOMS: atom_id res chain seq x y z
N MET A 1 -16.18 0.99 24.84
CA MET A 1 -15.50 1.32 23.56
C MET A 1 -15.81 0.19 22.59
N ASN A 2 -16.56 0.46 21.52
CA ASN A 2 -16.96 -0.59 20.58
C ASN A 2 -15.71 -1.09 19.84
N LYS A 3 -15.39 -2.39 19.93
CA LYS A 3 -14.22 -3.00 19.27
C LYS A 3 -14.19 -2.75 17.75
N SER A 4 -15.33 -2.39 17.15
CA SER A 4 -15.51 -2.11 15.72
C SER A 4 -14.92 -0.77 15.23
N GLU A 5 -14.55 0.15 16.12
CA GLU A 5 -14.02 1.49 15.76
C GLU A 5 -12.48 1.57 15.88
N LEU A 6 -11.80 0.48 16.25
CA LEU A 6 -10.35 0.45 16.37
C LEU A 6 -9.66 0.50 15.00
N ASN A 7 -8.65 1.38 14.89
CA ASN A 7 -7.79 1.49 13.71
C ASN A 7 -7.08 0.15 13.40
N GLY A 8 -7.57 -0.53 12.36
CA GLY A 8 -7.07 -1.81 11.87
C GLY A 8 -8.00 -3.00 12.16
N SER A 9 -9.21 -2.76 12.67
CA SER A 9 -10.26 -3.78 12.77
C SER A 9 -10.78 -4.20 11.39
N PRO A 10 -11.39 -5.39 11.24
CA PRO A 10 -12.05 -5.80 9.99
C PRO A 10 -13.07 -4.77 9.48
N HIS A 11 -13.85 -4.20 10.39
CA HIS A 11 -14.83 -3.17 10.08
C HIS A 11 -14.17 -1.88 9.56
N ASN A 12 -13.10 -1.40 10.21
CA ASN A 12 -12.33 -0.25 9.74
C ASN A 12 -11.71 -0.50 8.34
N MET A 13 -11.18 -1.69 8.10
CA MET A 13 -10.61 -2.03 6.78
C MET A 13 -11.67 -2.07 5.68
N GLN A 14 -12.84 -2.67 5.97
CA GLN A 14 -13.98 -2.69 5.05
C GLN A 14 -14.46 -1.27 4.74
N GLN A 15 -14.53 -0.42 5.76
CA GLN A 15 -14.87 0.98 5.64
C GLN A 15 -13.87 1.75 4.76
N ASN A 16 -12.57 1.57 4.98
CA ASN A 16 -11.55 2.22 4.13
C ASN A 16 -11.60 1.74 2.68
N TYR A 17 -11.87 0.44 2.47
CA TYR A 17 -12.12 -0.11 1.13
C TYR A 17 -13.31 0.59 0.46
N GLN A 18 -14.44 0.74 1.16
CA GLN A 18 -15.62 1.42 0.62
C GLN A 18 -15.35 2.88 0.26
N ASP A 19 -14.63 3.62 1.10
CA ASP A 19 -14.24 5.02 0.80
C ASP A 19 -13.39 5.10 -0.45
N ALA A 20 -12.41 4.21 -0.54
CA ALA A 20 -11.51 4.15 -1.68
C ALA A 20 -12.26 3.76 -2.97
N MET A 21 -13.32 2.94 -2.88
CA MET A 21 -14.23 2.68 -4.00
C MET A 21 -15.08 3.90 -4.36
N ALA A 22 -15.51 4.71 -3.40
CA ALA A 22 -16.22 5.96 -3.66
C ALA A 22 -15.33 6.96 -4.41
N MET A 23 -14.05 7.07 -4.02
CA MET A 23 -13.07 7.88 -4.73
C MET A 23 -12.87 7.41 -6.18
N VAL A 24 -12.76 6.10 -6.39
CA VAL A 24 -12.67 5.53 -7.76
C VAL A 24 -13.91 5.81 -8.59
N ARG A 25 -15.11 5.76 -7.99
CA ARG A 25 -16.35 6.12 -8.69
C ARG A 25 -16.37 7.60 -9.09
N LYS A 26 -15.81 8.49 -8.28
CA LYS A 26 -15.80 9.94 -8.54
C LYS A 26 -14.69 10.38 -9.50
N PHE A 27 -13.47 9.87 -9.32
CA PHE A 27 -12.27 10.34 -10.03
C PHE A 27 -11.75 9.35 -11.08
N GLY A 28 -12.34 8.16 -11.18
CA GLY A 28 -11.88 7.10 -12.06
C GLY A 28 -10.91 6.12 -11.39
N LYS A 29 -10.59 5.05 -12.14
CA LYS A 29 -9.64 4.02 -11.68
C LYS A 29 -8.23 4.61 -11.45
N PRO A 30 -7.45 4.06 -10.50
CA PRO A 30 -6.04 4.41 -10.37
C PRO A 30 -5.27 4.07 -11.65
N ASP A 31 -4.29 4.90 -11.98
CA ASP A 31 -3.41 4.75 -13.14
C ASP A 31 -2.05 4.15 -12.74
N LEU A 32 -1.60 4.40 -11.51
CA LEU A 32 -0.32 3.91 -10.99
C LEU A 32 -0.49 3.25 -9.63
N PHE A 33 0.32 2.21 -9.41
CA PHE A 33 0.54 1.58 -8.13
C PHE A 33 2.01 1.59 -7.79
N LEU A 34 2.33 2.12 -6.61
CA LEU A 34 3.70 2.18 -6.12
C LEU A 34 3.83 1.37 -4.84
N THR A 35 4.94 0.64 -4.74
CA THR A 35 5.40 0.09 -3.47
C THR A 35 6.71 0.74 -3.11
N PHE A 36 6.76 1.42 -1.96
CA PHE A 36 7.98 2.04 -1.43
C PHE A 36 8.43 1.31 -0.17
N THR A 37 9.59 0.67 -0.23
CA THR A 37 10.19 -0.05 0.90
C THR A 37 11.24 0.80 1.59
N CYS A 38 11.22 0.86 2.92
CA CYS A 38 12.28 1.50 3.69
C CYS A 38 13.66 0.90 3.39
N ASN A 39 14.66 1.76 3.19
CA ASN A 39 16.05 1.34 3.12
C ASN A 39 16.75 1.62 4.47
N PRO A 40 17.15 0.59 5.24
CA PRO A 40 17.86 0.78 6.51
C PRO A 40 19.26 1.36 6.34
N SER A 41 19.81 1.36 5.11
CA SER A 41 21.12 1.94 4.79
C SER A 41 21.05 3.43 4.39
N TRP A 42 19.91 4.11 4.58
CA TRP A 42 19.87 5.55 4.39
C TRP A 42 20.82 6.27 5.35
N PHE A 43 21.46 7.34 4.86
CA PHE A 43 22.42 8.09 5.65
C PHE A 43 21.79 8.62 6.94
N GLU A 44 20.54 9.08 6.89
CA GLU A 44 19.78 9.58 8.03
C GLU A 44 19.52 8.50 9.09
N VAL A 45 19.48 7.21 8.69
CA VAL A 45 19.41 6.10 9.64
C VAL A 45 20.78 5.80 10.23
N LEU A 46 21.78 5.59 9.36
CA LEU A 46 23.12 5.17 9.76
C LEU A 46 23.83 6.21 10.63
N ASN A 47 23.62 7.49 10.38
CA ASN A 47 24.18 8.59 11.15
C ASN A 47 23.62 8.68 12.59
N CYS A 48 22.53 7.98 12.89
CA CYS A 48 21.94 7.91 14.23
C CYS A 48 22.27 6.61 14.97
N MET A 49 23.08 5.73 14.40
CA MET A 49 23.53 4.50 15.05
C MET A 49 24.73 4.78 15.94
N GLU A 50 24.72 4.24 17.16
CA GLU A 50 25.82 4.38 18.12
C GLU A 50 26.55 3.05 18.35
N GLY A 51 27.89 3.09 18.36
CA GLY A 51 28.72 1.91 18.63
C GLY A 51 28.44 0.76 17.66
N VAL A 52 27.91 -0.34 18.19
CA VAL A 52 27.61 -1.58 17.43
C VAL A 52 26.13 -1.74 17.08
N GLN A 53 25.30 -0.71 17.32
CA GLN A 53 23.89 -0.74 16.97
C GLN A 53 23.70 -0.96 15.47
N ARG A 54 22.70 -1.77 15.12
CA ARG A 54 22.25 -1.93 13.74
C ARG A 54 20.89 -1.27 13.56
N PRO A 55 20.51 -0.92 12.32
CA PRO A 55 19.21 -0.35 12.01
C PRO A 55 18.02 -1.15 12.57
N GLU A 56 18.12 -2.48 12.64
CA GLU A 56 17.07 -3.35 13.17
C GLU A 56 16.86 -3.19 14.68
N ASP A 57 17.89 -2.73 15.39
CA ASP A 57 17.87 -2.51 16.83
C ASP A 57 17.23 -1.15 17.20
N ARG A 58 17.00 -0.27 16.21
CA ARG A 58 16.46 1.10 16.36
C ARG A 58 15.19 1.34 15.53
N PRO A 59 14.09 0.62 15.84
CA PRO A 59 12.82 0.78 15.12
C PRO A 59 12.25 2.20 15.19
N ASP A 60 12.56 2.94 16.26
CA ASP A 60 12.18 4.33 16.46
C ASP A 60 12.81 5.29 15.44
N ILE A 61 14.07 5.05 15.05
CA ILE A 61 14.75 5.81 14.00
C ILE A 61 14.20 5.42 12.63
N ILE A 62 14.09 4.11 12.37
CA ILE A 62 13.62 3.58 11.09
C ILE A 62 12.27 4.16 10.69
N ILE A 63 11.30 4.15 11.61
CA ILE A 63 9.95 4.64 11.31
C ILE A 63 9.89 6.16 11.12
N ARG A 64 10.71 6.92 11.86
CA ARG A 64 10.79 8.38 11.70
C ARG A 64 11.41 8.75 10.36
N VAL A 65 12.52 8.13 9.99
CA VAL A 65 13.16 8.38 8.69
C VAL A 65 12.27 7.93 7.55
N PHE A 66 11.64 6.75 7.65
CA PHE A 66 10.70 6.28 6.63
C PHE A 66 9.51 7.23 6.46
N ASN A 67 8.92 7.73 7.55
CA ASN A 67 7.83 8.71 7.48
C ASN A 67 8.27 10.02 6.80
N MET A 68 9.49 10.50 7.08
CA MET A 68 10.05 11.67 6.38
C MET A 68 10.21 11.40 4.88
N LYS A 69 10.78 10.25 4.50
CA LYS A 69 10.96 9.87 3.09
C LYS A 69 9.63 9.64 2.37
N LEU A 70 8.62 9.11 3.06
CA LEU A 70 7.29 8.95 2.50
C LEU A 70 6.63 10.30 2.21
N LYS A 71 6.76 11.27 3.13
CA LYS A 71 6.25 12.64 2.91
C LYS A 71 6.95 13.31 1.73
N GLU A 72 8.28 13.18 1.65
CA GLU A 72 9.07 13.68 0.52
C GLU A 72 8.62 13.03 -0.80
N LEU A 73 8.42 11.71 -0.82
CA LEU A 73 7.91 10.98 -1.99
C LEU A 73 6.53 11.49 -2.43
N LEU A 74 5.61 11.72 -1.49
CA LEU A 74 4.28 12.23 -1.81
C LEU A 74 4.32 13.67 -2.31
N GLU A 75 5.21 14.51 -1.78
CA GLU A 75 5.43 15.88 -2.25
C GLU A 75 5.99 15.90 -3.67
N ASP A 76 6.98 15.08 -3.94
CA ASP A 76 7.55 14.87 -5.26
C ASP A 76 6.51 14.40 -6.29
N ILE A 77 5.65 13.44 -5.90
CA ILE A 77 4.59 12.93 -6.77
C ILE A 77 3.50 13.99 -7.00
N CYS A 78 3.00 14.63 -5.94
CA CYS A 78 1.78 15.44 -6.00
C CYS A 78 2.03 16.92 -6.32
N LYS A 79 3.17 17.48 -5.88
CA LYS A 79 3.51 18.89 -6.09
C LYS A 79 4.52 19.10 -7.20
N HIS A 80 5.55 18.25 -7.29
CA HIS A 80 6.54 18.34 -8.35
C HIS A 80 6.12 17.61 -9.64
N GLY A 81 4.99 16.90 -9.62
CA GLY A 81 4.34 16.38 -10.82
C GLY A 81 5.17 15.34 -11.57
N ILE A 82 5.89 14.46 -10.86
CA ILE A 82 6.75 13.44 -11.48
C ILE A 82 6.00 12.56 -12.49
N PHE A 83 4.73 12.27 -12.22
CA PHE A 83 3.85 11.51 -13.10
C PHE A 83 2.79 12.40 -13.78
N GLY A 84 2.95 13.72 -13.73
CA GLY A 84 1.93 14.71 -14.07
C GLY A 84 1.01 15.05 -12.88
N THR A 85 -0.17 15.59 -13.17
CA THR A 85 -1.12 16.07 -12.17
C THR A 85 -1.87 14.91 -11.53
N VAL A 86 -1.72 14.78 -10.21
CA VAL A 86 -2.45 13.78 -9.40
C VAL A 86 -3.79 14.36 -8.96
N LEU A 87 -4.89 13.79 -9.44
CA LEU A 87 -6.23 14.12 -8.95
C LEU A 87 -6.44 13.60 -7.54
N THR A 88 -6.12 12.33 -7.31
CA THR A 88 -6.30 11.71 -6.00
C THR A 88 -5.26 10.64 -5.73
N TYR A 89 -4.94 10.45 -4.45
CA TYR A 89 -4.10 9.34 -4.02
C TYR A 89 -4.61 8.70 -2.73
N ILE A 90 -4.23 7.43 -2.55
CA ILE A 90 -4.52 6.64 -1.35
C ILE A 90 -3.26 5.87 -1.01
N TYR A 91 -2.86 5.85 0.26
CA TYR A 91 -1.78 4.97 0.69
C TYR A 91 -2.11 4.18 1.95
N VAL A 92 -1.44 3.03 2.10
CA VAL A 92 -1.42 2.22 3.33
C VAL A 92 0.00 1.79 3.65
N ILE A 93 0.31 1.76 4.93
CA ILE A 93 1.58 1.29 5.49
C ILE A 93 1.43 -0.16 5.95
N GLU A 94 2.26 -1.05 5.42
CA GLU A 94 2.38 -2.44 5.84
C GLU A 94 3.73 -2.66 6.54
N PHE A 95 3.70 -3.42 7.64
CA PHE A 95 4.88 -3.89 8.33
C PHE A 95 4.99 -5.39 8.09
N GLN A 96 5.91 -5.79 7.20
CA GLN A 96 6.16 -7.20 6.95
C GLN A 96 6.86 -7.83 8.18
N LYS A 97 6.75 -9.15 8.34
CA LYS A 97 7.40 -9.89 9.45
C LYS A 97 8.91 -9.66 9.58
N ARG A 98 9.56 -9.19 8.50
CA ARG A 98 10.99 -8.82 8.45
C ARG A 98 11.27 -7.38 8.91
N GLY A 99 10.28 -6.66 9.44
CA GLY A 99 10.42 -5.43 10.22
C GLY A 99 10.31 -4.12 9.43
N LEU A 100 10.84 -4.04 8.21
CA LEU A 100 10.88 -2.76 7.51
C LEU A 100 9.48 -2.30 7.04
N PRO A 101 9.13 -1.02 7.25
CA PRO A 101 7.87 -0.49 6.78
C PRO A 101 7.85 -0.36 5.24
N HIS A 102 6.67 -0.60 4.69
CA HIS A 102 6.37 -0.49 3.27
C HIS A 102 5.16 0.39 3.08
N ALA A 103 5.17 1.27 2.08
CA ALA A 103 3.99 2.01 1.67
C ALA A 103 3.48 1.45 0.34
N TYR A 104 2.19 1.17 0.27
CA TYR A 104 1.46 0.91 -0.96
C TYR A 104 0.67 2.16 -1.31
N ILE A 105 0.89 2.72 -2.50
CA ILE A 105 0.32 3.99 -2.92
C ILE A 105 -0.41 3.79 -4.24
N LEU A 106 -1.66 4.25 -4.31
CA LEU A 106 -2.46 4.32 -5.52
C LEU A 106 -2.61 5.77 -5.94
N LEU A 107 -2.37 6.05 -7.23
CA LEU A 107 -2.51 7.37 -7.83
C LEU A 107 -3.56 7.34 -8.95
N THR A 108 -4.42 8.35 -8.97
CA THR A 108 -5.28 8.67 -10.11
C THR A 108 -4.85 10.01 -10.67
N LEU A 109 -4.48 10.03 -11.95
CA LEU A 109 -3.99 11.17 -12.70
C LEU A 109 -5.14 11.89 -13.42
N ASP A 110 -4.95 13.17 -13.75
CA ASP A 110 -5.91 13.94 -14.56
C ASP A 110 -5.96 13.48 -16.03
N SER A 111 -6.83 14.09 -16.84
CA SER A 111 -7.03 13.70 -18.25
C SER A 111 -5.78 13.92 -19.10
N GLU A 112 -5.02 14.97 -18.83
CA GLU A 112 -3.84 15.35 -19.63
C GLU A 112 -2.61 14.51 -19.26
N SER A 113 -2.57 14.02 -18.02
CA SER A 113 -1.48 13.20 -17.48
C SER A 113 -1.73 11.70 -17.62
N LYS A 114 -2.83 11.26 -18.24
CA LYS A 114 -3.14 9.84 -18.40
C LYS A 114 -2.06 9.11 -19.20
N ILE A 115 -1.63 7.96 -18.68
CA ILE A 115 -0.74 7.02 -19.36
C ILE A 115 -1.57 6.19 -20.34
N ARG A 116 -1.54 6.52 -21.63
CA ARG A 116 -2.41 5.92 -22.65
C ARG A 116 -1.64 5.06 -23.66
N THR A 117 -0.37 5.35 -23.87
CA THR A 117 0.45 4.73 -24.90
C THR A 117 1.63 3.99 -24.30
N LYS A 118 2.27 3.14 -25.10
CA LYS A 118 3.53 2.48 -24.75
C LYS A 118 4.64 3.48 -24.43
N ASP A 119 4.69 4.59 -25.17
CA ASP A 119 5.67 5.66 -24.96
C ASP A 119 5.42 6.38 -23.63
N ASP A 120 4.16 6.60 -23.25
CA ASP A 120 3.82 7.13 -21.91
C ASP A 120 4.27 6.19 -20.80
N ILE A 121 4.10 4.88 -20.98
CA ILE A 121 4.55 3.87 -20.01
C ILE A 121 6.07 3.94 -19.88
N ASP A 122 6.79 3.85 -20.99
CA ASP A 122 8.25 3.82 -21.04
C ASP A 122 8.90 5.13 -20.56
N LYS A 123 8.17 6.26 -20.66
CA LYS A 123 8.58 7.54 -20.08
C LYS A 123 8.70 7.48 -18.56
N PHE A 124 7.81 6.75 -17.88
CA PHE A 124 7.71 6.75 -16.43
C PHE A 124 8.22 5.47 -15.77
N VAL A 125 8.18 4.33 -16.47
CA VAL A 125 8.48 3.02 -15.91
C VAL A 125 9.48 2.30 -16.80
N SER A 126 10.58 1.87 -16.20
CA SER A 126 11.55 0.96 -16.81
C SER A 126 11.58 -0.36 -16.04
N ALA A 127 11.76 -1.45 -16.78
CA ALA A 127 12.04 -2.76 -16.23
C ALA A 127 13.40 -3.29 -16.74
N GLU A 128 14.33 -2.39 -17.03
CA GLU A 128 15.67 -2.68 -17.54
C GLU A 128 16.75 -2.20 -16.56
N LEU A 129 17.91 -2.84 -16.58
CA LEU A 129 19.10 -2.34 -15.90
C LEU A 129 19.60 -1.08 -16.64
N PRO A 130 19.94 0.00 -15.92
CA PRO A 130 20.57 1.18 -16.53
C PRO A 130 21.93 0.83 -17.13
N ASP A 131 22.38 1.58 -18.13
CA ASP A 131 23.74 1.43 -18.66
C ASP A 131 24.75 2.04 -17.66
N PRO A 132 25.69 1.25 -17.08
CA PRO A 132 26.69 1.76 -16.14
C PRO A 132 27.64 2.79 -16.75
N CYS A 133 27.82 2.82 -18.07
CA CYS A 133 28.61 3.84 -18.76
C CYS A 133 27.93 5.21 -18.75
N THR A 134 26.60 5.23 -18.67
CA THR A 134 25.80 6.48 -18.67
C THR A 134 25.48 6.96 -17.25
N ASP A 135 25.10 6.05 -16.35
CA ASP A 135 24.73 6.37 -14.98
C ASP A 135 25.09 5.21 -14.03
N LEU A 136 26.37 5.14 -13.68
CA LEU A 136 26.89 4.14 -12.76
C LEU A 136 26.15 4.12 -11.43
N ARG A 137 25.75 5.28 -10.91
CA ARG A 137 25.03 5.38 -9.63
C ARG A 137 23.65 4.73 -9.74
N LEU A 138 22.88 5.05 -10.77
CA LEU A 138 21.56 4.44 -10.95
C LEU A 138 21.68 2.94 -11.19
N PHE A 139 22.68 2.49 -11.96
CA PHE A 139 22.96 1.06 -12.16
C PHE A 139 23.24 0.33 -10.84
N GLN A 140 24.09 0.90 -9.96
CA GLN A 140 24.37 0.33 -8.65
C GLN A 140 23.13 0.25 -7.75
N ILE A 141 22.27 1.26 -7.79
CA ILE A 141 21.02 1.26 -7.02
C ILE A 141 20.05 0.22 -7.61
N ALA A 142 19.89 0.16 -8.93
CA ALA A 142 18.99 -0.78 -9.59
C ALA A 142 19.40 -2.25 -9.37
N THR A 143 20.69 -2.57 -9.48
CA THR A 143 21.20 -3.91 -9.21
C THR A 143 21.03 -4.32 -7.75
N LYS A 144 21.13 -3.37 -6.81
CA LYS A 144 20.91 -3.61 -5.37
C LYS A 144 19.44 -3.73 -4.99
N CYS A 145 18.59 -2.85 -5.53
CA CYS A 145 17.24 -2.62 -5.01
C CYS A 145 16.13 -3.11 -5.93
N MET A 146 16.36 -3.26 -7.23
CA MET A 146 15.30 -3.59 -8.19
C MET A 146 15.45 -4.98 -8.82
N VAL A 147 16.50 -5.73 -8.50
CA VAL A 147 16.62 -7.12 -8.94
C VAL A 147 15.74 -8.00 -8.06
N HIS A 148 14.76 -8.67 -8.67
CA HIS A 148 14.03 -9.74 -8.01
C HIS A 148 15.02 -10.83 -7.61
N GLY A 149 15.00 -11.22 -6.34
CA GLY A 149 15.90 -12.25 -5.83
C GLY A 149 15.81 -13.52 -6.68
N PRO A 150 16.94 -14.17 -7.02
CA PRO A 150 16.92 -15.40 -7.80
C PRO A 150 15.97 -16.40 -7.17
N CYS A 151 15.12 -17.00 -7.98
CA CYS A 151 14.10 -17.94 -7.56
C CYS A 151 13.90 -19.00 -8.65
N GLY A 152 12.91 -19.86 -8.49
CA GLY A 152 12.67 -20.95 -9.42
C GLY A 152 13.76 -22.00 -9.27
N THR A 153 14.29 -22.46 -10.40
CA THR A 153 15.37 -23.46 -10.44
C THR A 153 16.68 -22.94 -9.84
N ILE A 154 16.91 -21.62 -9.85
CA ILE A 154 18.14 -21.01 -9.29
C ILE A 154 18.12 -21.03 -7.77
N ASN A 155 16.95 -20.88 -7.15
CA ASN A 155 16.78 -20.97 -5.71
C ASN A 155 15.33 -21.31 -5.34
N ILE A 156 15.09 -22.59 -5.07
CA ILE A 156 13.76 -23.11 -4.72
C ILE A 156 13.29 -22.64 -3.33
N ASN A 157 14.22 -22.23 -2.46
CA ASN A 157 13.92 -21.79 -1.09
C ASN A 157 13.57 -20.29 -1.01
N SER A 158 13.52 -19.57 -2.14
CA SER A 158 13.16 -18.16 -2.15
C SER A 158 11.73 -17.95 -1.63
N PRO A 159 11.45 -16.92 -0.78
CA PRO A 159 10.13 -16.72 -0.18
C PRO A 159 8.98 -16.51 -1.17
N CYS A 160 9.30 -16.15 -2.41
CA CYS A 160 8.35 -15.97 -3.51
C CYS A 160 7.90 -17.31 -4.12
N MET A 161 8.55 -18.43 -3.82
CA MET A 161 8.21 -19.73 -4.36
C MET A 161 6.94 -20.28 -3.72
N ARG A 162 5.97 -20.65 -4.55
CA ARG A 162 4.77 -21.40 -4.17
C ARG A 162 4.52 -22.49 -5.20
N ASP A 163 4.27 -23.71 -4.73
CA ASP A 163 3.97 -24.86 -5.58
C ASP A 163 5.02 -25.07 -6.70
N GLY A 164 6.30 -24.88 -6.36
CA GLY A 164 7.43 -25.03 -7.29
C GLY A 164 7.61 -23.88 -8.31
N GLN A 165 6.79 -22.84 -8.27
CA GLN A 165 6.88 -21.69 -9.18
C GLN A 165 6.97 -20.36 -8.44
N CYS A 166 7.59 -19.36 -9.06
CA CYS A 166 7.60 -18.01 -8.49
C CYS A 166 6.19 -17.41 -8.56
N CYS A 167 5.63 -17.00 -7.41
CA CYS A 167 4.30 -16.37 -7.36
C CYS A 167 4.21 -15.00 -8.05
N LYS A 168 5.36 -14.44 -8.45
CA LYS A 168 5.50 -13.21 -9.25
C LYS A 168 5.91 -13.50 -10.70
N SER A 169 6.00 -14.77 -11.07
CA SER A 169 6.35 -15.25 -12.42
C SER A 169 7.70 -14.74 -12.92
N PHE A 170 8.71 -14.69 -12.04
CA PHE A 170 10.09 -14.45 -12.44
C PHE A 170 10.82 -15.77 -12.76
N PRO A 171 11.78 -15.77 -13.72
CA PRO A 171 12.13 -14.64 -14.59
C PRO A 171 11.01 -14.31 -15.58
N LYS A 172 10.87 -13.02 -15.92
CA LYS A 172 9.96 -12.57 -16.99
C LYS A 172 10.50 -12.97 -18.38
N GLN A 173 9.69 -12.79 -19.42
CA GLN A 173 10.15 -12.97 -20.79
C GLN A 173 10.88 -11.70 -21.26
N PHE A 174 11.86 -11.86 -22.16
CA PHE A 174 12.39 -10.72 -22.91
C PHE A 174 11.34 -10.17 -23.85
N LYS A 175 11.35 -8.85 -24.02
CA LYS A 175 10.48 -8.10 -24.93
C LYS A 175 11.20 -6.85 -25.39
N ASP A 176 11.27 -6.66 -26.71
CA ASP A 176 11.95 -5.48 -27.27
C ASP A 176 11.14 -4.21 -27.12
N ASP A 177 9.81 -4.32 -27.06
CA ASP A 177 8.88 -3.22 -26.87
C ASP A 177 7.85 -3.52 -25.78
N THR A 178 7.37 -2.48 -25.11
CA THR A 178 6.27 -2.60 -24.16
C THR A 178 4.98 -3.02 -24.90
N GLU A 179 4.22 -3.93 -24.30
CA GLU A 179 2.94 -4.40 -24.82
C GLU A 179 1.81 -4.12 -23.82
N GLU A 180 0.68 -3.64 -24.35
CA GLU A 180 -0.54 -3.51 -23.56
C GLU A 180 -1.09 -4.90 -23.22
N ASN A 181 -1.53 -5.07 -21.98
CA ASN A 181 -2.18 -6.28 -21.53
C ASN A 181 -3.63 -5.97 -21.15
N VAL A 182 -4.57 -6.52 -21.93
CA VAL A 182 -6.01 -6.32 -21.75
C VAL A 182 -6.50 -6.81 -20.37
N ASN A 183 -5.76 -7.72 -19.72
CA ASN A 183 -6.21 -8.42 -18.51
C ASN A 183 -5.41 -8.13 -17.23
N GLY A 184 -4.45 -7.21 -17.24
CA GLY A 184 -3.56 -7.04 -16.09
C GLY A 184 -2.69 -5.79 -16.12
N TYR A 185 -1.40 -5.98 -15.85
CA TYR A 185 -0.36 -4.97 -15.98
C TYR A 185 0.26 -5.05 -17.38
N PRO A 186 0.74 -3.93 -17.96
CA PRO A 186 1.51 -3.98 -19.19
C PRO A 186 2.66 -4.97 -19.11
N ILE A 187 3.02 -5.55 -20.26
CA ILE A 187 4.25 -6.32 -20.38
C ILE A 187 5.34 -5.31 -20.73
N TYR A 188 6.11 -4.89 -19.73
CA TYR A 188 7.18 -3.91 -19.94
C TYR A 188 8.28 -4.44 -20.84
N ARG A 189 8.87 -3.53 -21.63
CA ARG A 189 10.12 -3.75 -22.35
C ARG A 189 11.21 -4.28 -21.43
N ARG A 190 11.85 -5.36 -21.88
CA ARG A 190 12.99 -6.05 -21.26
C ARG A 190 13.87 -6.57 -22.39
N ARG A 191 14.75 -5.75 -22.94
CA ARG A 191 15.62 -6.17 -24.04
C ARG A 191 16.69 -7.14 -23.55
N ALA A 192 17.05 -8.09 -24.41
CA ALA A 192 18.19 -8.96 -24.16
C ALA A 192 19.47 -8.12 -24.22
N THR A 193 20.21 -8.13 -23.11
CA THR A 193 21.51 -7.47 -22.96
C THR A 193 22.46 -8.43 -22.26
N GLU A 194 23.75 -8.12 -22.28
CA GLU A 194 24.74 -8.92 -21.55
C GLU A 194 24.37 -9.00 -20.06
N PRO A 195 24.29 -10.22 -19.49
CA PRO A 195 24.02 -10.38 -18.08
C PRO A 195 25.08 -9.71 -17.20
N VAL A 196 24.66 -9.17 -16.07
CA VAL A 196 25.54 -8.57 -15.07
C VAL A 196 25.64 -9.45 -13.83
N GLN A 197 26.79 -9.44 -13.17
CA GLN A 197 26.98 -10.16 -11.91
C GLN A 197 26.40 -9.38 -10.74
N VAL A 198 25.40 -9.95 -10.07
CA VAL A 198 24.80 -9.42 -8.83
C VAL A 198 25.01 -10.43 -7.72
N GLY A 199 26.00 -10.16 -6.87
CA GLY A 199 26.48 -11.13 -5.88
C GLY A 199 27.09 -12.35 -6.56
N LYS A 200 26.49 -13.53 -6.38
CA LYS A 200 26.94 -14.79 -6.99
C LYS A 200 26.13 -15.21 -8.22
N TYR A 201 25.23 -14.34 -8.70
CA TYR A 201 24.26 -14.68 -9.73
C TYR A 201 24.47 -13.80 -10.97
N SER A 202 24.37 -14.44 -12.13
CA SER A 202 24.31 -13.77 -13.43
C SER A 202 22.87 -13.36 -13.70
N ILE A 203 22.60 -12.06 -13.79
CA ILE A 203 21.27 -11.48 -13.85
C ILE A 203 21.13 -10.60 -15.10
N ASP A 204 19.97 -10.70 -15.75
CA ASP A 204 19.60 -9.86 -16.89
C ASP A 204 18.25 -9.14 -16.64
N ASN A 205 17.78 -8.40 -17.64
CA ASN A 205 16.55 -7.62 -17.59
C ASN A 205 15.28 -8.43 -17.26
N ARG A 206 15.28 -9.77 -17.34
CA ARG A 206 14.12 -10.59 -16.96
C ARG A 206 13.83 -10.59 -15.46
N TRP A 207 14.81 -10.20 -14.65
CA TRP A 207 14.72 -10.19 -13.20
C TRP A 207 14.41 -8.83 -12.60
N VAL A 208 14.39 -7.78 -13.41
CA VAL A 208 14.23 -6.40 -12.92
C VAL A 208 12.77 -6.12 -12.58
N VAL A 209 12.50 -5.68 -11.36
CA VAL A 209 11.20 -5.19 -10.92
C VAL A 209 10.99 -3.79 -11.51
N PRO A 210 9.81 -3.46 -12.09
CA PRO A 210 9.62 -2.17 -12.76
C PRO A 210 9.71 -0.98 -11.80
N TYR A 211 10.35 0.10 -12.24
CA TYR A 211 10.64 1.27 -11.40
C TYR A 211 10.66 2.56 -12.22
N ASN A 212 10.55 3.70 -11.54
CA ASN A 212 10.84 5.01 -12.11
C ASN A 212 12.29 5.40 -11.83
N LEU A 213 13.05 5.78 -12.88
CA LEU A 213 14.48 6.06 -12.79
C LEU A 213 14.79 7.18 -11.78
N TRP A 214 14.02 8.27 -11.82
CA TRP A 214 14.26 9.43 -10.97
C TRP A 214 13.97 9.12 -9.50
N LEU A 215 12.83 8.49 -9.22
CA LEU A 215 12.48 8.07 -7.85
C LEU A 215 13.52 7.10 -7.29
N LEU A 216 13.93 6.11 -8.07
CA LEU A 216 14.94 5.15 -7.64
C LEU A 216 16.26 5.84 -7.28
N LYS A 217 16.73 6.77 -8.13
CA LYS A 217 17.98 7.51 -7.91
C LYS A 217 17.92 8.40 -6.69
N LYS A 218 16.81 9.13 -6.50
CA LYS A 218 16.61 10.07 -5.40
C LYS A 218 16.52 9.34 -4.06
N PHE A 219 15.65 8.34 -3.98
CA PHE A 219 15.36 7.67 -2.72
C PHE A 219 16.32 6.53 -2.39
N ASN A 220 17.09 6.01 -3.35
CA ASN A 220 18.04 4.91 -3.13
C ASN A 220 17.39 3.78 -2.32
N ALA A 221 16.26 3.27 -2.80
CA ALA A 221 15.43 2.30 -2.10
C ALA A 221 14.64 1.46 -3.10
N HIS A 222 14.13 0.31 -2.66
CA HIS A 222 13.26 -0.49 -3.51
C HIS A 222 11.92 0.25 -3.71
N ILE A 223 11.71 0.77 -4.92
CA ILE A 223 10.48 1.44 -5.35
C ILE A 223 9.95 0.75 -6.60
N ASN A 224 8.93 -0.09 -6.43
CA ASN A 224 8.22 -0.70 -7.54
C ASN A 224 7.16 0.27 -8.06
N VAL A 225 7.09 0.48 -9.37
CA VAL A 225 6.05 1.31 -10.03
C VAL A 225 5.36 0.48 -11.10
N GLU A 226 4.05 0.35 -10.99
CA GLU A 226 3.23 -0.47 -11.88
C GLU A 226 2.10 0.37 -12.50
N VAL A 227 1.95 0.30 -13.82
CA VAL A 227 0.84 0.95 -14.54
C VAL A 227 -0.43 0.09 -14.47
N CYS A 228 -1.52 0.69 -14.02
CA CYS A 228 -2.77 0.03 -13.69
C CYS A 228 -3.80 0.19 -14.81
N THR A 229 -3.70 -0.62 -15.87
CA THR A 229 -4.60 -0.49 -17.03
C THR A 229 -5.96 -1.16 -16.82
N SER A 230 -6.08 -2.19 -15.97
CA SER A 230 -7.30 -3.02 -15.84
C SER A 230 -8.03 -2.90 -14.50
N VAL A 231 -9.35 -3.12 -14.49
CA VAL A 231 -10.17 -3.21 -13.26
C VAL A 231 -9.76 -4.40 -12.38
N LYS A 232 -9.24 -5.49 -12.98
CA LYS A 232 -8.68 -6.63 -12.23
C LYS A 232 -7.47 -6.19 -11.41
N SER A 233 -6.60 -5.35 -12.00
CA SER A 233 -5.50 -4.72 -11.28
C SER A 233 -6.05 -3.93 -10.11
N VAL A 234 -7.06 -3.07 -10.29
CA VAL A 234 -7.69 -2.33 -9.17
C VAL A 234 -8.14 -3.23 -8.02
N LYS A 235 -8.90 -4.31 -8.28
CA LYS A 235 -9.32 -5.24 -7.22
C LYS A 235 -8.12 -5.87 -6.49
N TYR A 236 -7.09 -6.24 -7.25
CA TYR A 236 -5.88 -6.83 -6.71
C TYR A 236 -5.08 -5.82 -5.88
N LEU A 237 -5.01 -4.57 -6.29
CA LEU A 237 -4.31 -3.49 -5.57
C LEU A 237 -4.93 -3.25 -4.20
N TYR A 238 -6.26 -3.20 -4.13
CA TYR A 238 -6.97 -3.01 -2.87
C TYR A 238 -6.78 -4.18 -1.91
N LYS A 239 -6.48 -5.37 -2.41
CA LYS A 239 -6.05 -6.48 -1.55
C LYS A 239 -4.75 -6.15 -0.82
N TYR A 240 -3.78 -5.45 -1.42
CA TYR A 240 -2.54 -5.05 -0.74
C TYR A 240 -2.74 -3.88 0.19
N VAL A 241 -3.62 -2.96 -0.18
CA VAL A 241 -3.95 -1.78 0.63
C VAL A 241 -4.78 -2.17 1.87
N TYR A 242 -5.66 -3.16 1.77
CA TYR A 242 -6.57 -3.53 2.86
C TYR A 242 -6.42 -4.98 3.32
N LYS A 243 -5.22 -5.56 3.12
CA LYS A 243 -4.91 -6.86 3.70
C LYS A 243 -4.91 -6.72 5.22
N GLY A 244 -5.70 -7.56 5.88
CA GLY A 244 -5.69 -7.66 7.34
C GLY A 244 -4.31 -8.02 7.90
N HIS A 245 -4.18 -7.82 9.19
CA HIS A 245 -2.95 -8.10 9.92
C HIS A 245 -2.79 -9.59 10.17
N ASP A 246 -1.54 -10.02 10.37
CA ASP A 246 -1.27 -11.39 10.81
C ASP A 246 -1.88 -11.58 12.20
N ALA A 247 -2.82 -12.51 12.30
CA ALA A 247 -3.52 -12.86 13.53
C ALA A 247 -3.35 -14.36 13.80
N ALA A 248 -3.31 -14.71 15.09
CA ALA A 248 -3.31 -16.08 15.57
C ALA A 248 -4.47 -16.25 16.56
N SER A 249 -5.19 -17.36 16.44
CA SER A 249 -6.17 -17.77 17.43
C SER A 249 -5.51 -18.81 18.33
N VAL A 250 -5.48 -18.53 19.64
CA VAL A 250 -4.89 -19.39 20.66
C VAL A 250 -6.02 -19.96 21.51
N LYS A 251 -6.09 -21.29 21.59
CA LYS A 251 -7.04 -21.97 22.48
C LYS A 251 -6.39 -22.18 23.84
N ILE A 252 -6.98 -21.63 24.90
CA ILE A 252 -6.57 -21.86 26.29
C ILE A 252 -7.44 -22.98 26.85
N GLN A 253 -6.85 -24.14 27.14
CA GLN A 253 -7.53 -25.24 27.83
C GLN A 253 -7.02 -25.31 29.27
N LYS A 254 -7.93 -25.26 30.25
CA LYS A 254 -7.63 -25.63 31.63
C LYS A 254 -7.95 -27.12 31.81
N GLU A 255 -6.97 -27.92 32.21
CA GLU A 255 -7.20 -29.33 32.56
C GLU A 255 -8.13 -29.43 33.78
N GLY A 256 -9.21 -30.22 33.66
CA GLY A 256 -10.11 -30.54 34.77
C GLY A 256 -11.25 -29.55 35.06
N ALA A 257 -11.49 -28.53 34.23
CA ALA A 257 -12.62 -27.62 34.39
C ALA A 257 -13.90 -28.20 33.77
N LEU A 258 -14.96 -28.37 34.58
CA LEU A 258 -16.30 -28.83 34.14
C LEU A 258 -17.13 -27.71 33.48
N ASP A 259 -16.73 -26.45 33.67
CA ASP A 259 -17.43 -25.28 33.15
C ASP A 259 -16.71 -24.79 31.87
N HIS A 260 -17.20 -25.25 30.73
CA HIS A 260 -16.65 -24.96 29.41
C HIS A 260 -17.28 -23.68 28.83
N ASP A 261 -16.65 -22.53 29.08
CA ASP A 261 -16.95 -21.30 28.35
C ASP A 261 -16.17 -21.28 27.03
N GLU A 262 -16.85 -21.58 25.92
CA GLU A 262 -16.25 -21.57 24.58
C GLU A 262 -15.67 -20.19 24.21
N ILE A 263 -16.26 -19.08 24.66
CA ILE A 263 -15.83 -17.73 24.30
C ILE A 263 -14.53 -17.35 25.04
N LEU A 264 -14.42 -17.71 26.32
CA LEU A 264 -13.19 -17.48 27.09
C LEU A 264 -12.05 -18.45 26.74
N SER A 265 -12.38 -19.56 26.07
CA SER A 265 -11.41 -20.58 25.66
C SER A 265 -10.57 -20.17 24.45
N PHE A 266 -10.91 -19.09 23.73
CA PHE A 266 -10.15 -18.61 22.57
C PHE A 266 -9.68 -17.16 22.77
N VAL A 267 -8.38 -16.95 22.56
CA VAL A 267 -7.76 -15.63 22.50
C VAL A 267 -7.30 -15.37 21.07
N GLU A 268 -7.90 -14.36 20.44
CA GLU A 268 -7.38 -13.83 19.17
C GLU A 268 -6.27 -12.81 19.46
N GLY A 269 -5.05 -13.17 19.10
CA GLY A 269 -3.87 -12.32 19.19
C GLY A 269 -3.51 -11.76 17.82
N ARG A 270 -3.23 -10.46 17.76
CA ARG A 270 -2.65 -9.81 16.59
C ARG A 270 -1.14 -9.70 16.77
N TYR A 271 -0.38 -10.07 15.75
CA TYR A 271 1.05 -9.77 15.72
C TYR A 271 1.27 -8.27 15.46
N VAL A 272 2.07 -7.63 16.31
CA VAL A 272 2.52 -6.24 16.15
C VAL A 272 4.03 -6.24 16.21
N SER A 273 4.67 -5.84 15.11
CA SER A 273 6.13 -5.72 15.07
C SER A 273 6.61 -4.48 15.85
N ALA A 274 7.87 -4.45 16.28
CA ALA A 274 8.42 -3.28 16.97
C ALA A 274 8.32 -1.98 16.13
N PRO A 275 8.62 -1.98 14.82
CA PRO A 275 8.37 -0.83 13.95
C PRO A 275 6.89 -0.43 13.88
N GLU A 276 5.96 -1.38 13.82
CA GLU A 276 4.53 -1.05 13.84
C GLU A 276 4.12 -0.40 15.17
N ALA A 277 4.60 -0.94 16.29
CA ALA A 277 4.34 -0.36 17.61
C ALA A 277 4.87 1.08 17.69
N MET A 278 6.10 1.32 17.24
CA MET A 278 6.69 2.66 17.22
C MET A 278 5.93 3.61 16.28
N TRP A 279 5.48 3.14 15.12
CA TRP A 279 4.66 3.93 14.19
C TRP A 279 3.37 4.41 14.86
N ARG A 280 2.70 3.52 15.60
CA ARG A 280 1.47 3.83 16.34
C ARG A 280 1.70 4.78 17.50
N LEU A 281 2.78 4.58 18.28
CA LEU A 281 3.14 5.46 19.39
C LEU A 281 3.47 6.89 18.94
N ASN A 282 3.96 7.05 17.71
CA ASN A 282 4.20 8.36 17.09
C ASN A 282 2.94 8.94 16.41
N GLU A 283 1.78 8.26 16.53
CA GLU A 283 0.51 8.66 15.92
C GLU A 283 0.60 8.86 14.40
N PHE A 284 1.50 8.14 13.74
CA PHE A 284 1.61 8.21 12.30
C PHE A 284 0.45 7.45 11.64
N ASN A 285 -0.10 8.04 10.57
CA ASN A 285 -1.22 7.46 9.84
C ASN A 285 -0.82 6.16 9.14
N LEU A 286 -1.45 5.04 9.50
CA LEU A 286 -1.30 3.75 8.82
C LEU A 286 -1.95 3.73 7.44
N SER A 287 -2.90 4.62 7.20
CA SER A 287 -3.57 4.81 5.93
C SER A 287 -3.94 6.27 5.74
N HIS A 288 -4.00 6.72 4.49
CA HIS A 288 -4.45 8.07 4.17
C HIS A 288 -5.13 8.10 2.80
N LYS A 289 -6.03 9.06 2.65
CA LYS A 289 -6.75 9.35 1.41
C LYS A 289 -6.66 10.86 1.20
N SER A 290 -6.33 11.30 -0.01
CA SER A 290 -6.21 12.72 -0.31
C SER A 290 -7.53 13.49 -0.25
N HIS A 291 -8.66 12.77 -0.22
CA HIS A 291 -10.00 13.33 -0.12
C HIS A 291 -10.73 12.75 1.09
N THR A 292 -11.55 13.59 1.72
CA THR A 292 -12.50 13.17 2.76
C THR A 292 -13.73 12.56 2.12
N VAL A 293 -14.07 11.33 2.52
CA VAL A 293 -15.33 10.68 2.14
C VAL A 293 -16.28 10.74 3.32
N VAL A 294 -17.41 11.42 3.14
CA VAL A 294 -18.48 11.49 4.15
C VAL A 294 -19.55 10.46 3.79
N ARG A 295 -19.84 9.54 4.70
CA ARG A 295 -20.89 8.54 4.51
C ARG A 295 -22.22 9.10 4.96
N LEU A 296 -23.20 9.05 4.06
CA LEU A 296 -24.56 9.43 4.41
C LEU A 296 -25.21 8.28 5.20
N ALA A 297 -25.83 8.60 6.33
CA ALA A 297 -26.73 7.68 7.03
C ALA A 297 -27.97 7.42 6.16
N VAL A 298 -27.92 6.39 5.32
CA VAL A 298 -29.02 6.05 4.42
C VAL A 298 -30.16 5.41 5.22
N HIS A 299 -31.35 5.98 5.12
CA HIS A 299 -32.56 5.49 5.76
C HIS A 299 -33.79 5.88 4.94
N LEU A 300 -34.92 5.18 5.15
CA LEU A 300 -36.21 5.57 4.57
C LEU A 300 -36.77 6.83 5.28
N PRO A 301 -37.74 7.54 4.68
CA PRO A 301 -38.43 8.64 5.34
C PRO A 301 -38.93 8.23 6.74
N GLN A 302 -38.60 9.06 7.74
CA GLN A 302 -38.92 8.84 9.16
C GLN A 302 -38.38 7.54 9.81
N GLN A 303 -37.48 6.82 9.14
CA GLN A 303 -36.83 5.60 9.66
C GLN A 303 -35.35 5.81 9.97
N GLN A 304 -34.96 7.04 10.34
CA GLN A 304 -33.60 7.30 10.77
C GLN A 304 -33.25 6.50 12.04
N PRO A 305 -32.04 5.93 12.11
CA PRO A 305 -31.59 5.24 13.32
C PRO A 305 -31.45 6.26 14.47
N ILE A 306 -32.02 5.92 15.63
CA ILE A 306 -31.96 6.73 16.84
C ILE A 306 -31.19 5.92 17.89
N VAL A 307 -30.14 6.53 18.44
CA VAL A 307 -29.42 5.98 19.60
C VAL A 307 -29.99 6.63 20.85
N TYR A 308 -30.39 5.82 21.81
CA TYR A 308 -30.94 6.25 23.09
C TYR A 308 -30.28 5.48 24.24
N GLN A 309 -30.39 6.02 25.45
CA GLN A 309 -30.10 5.29 26.68
C GLN A 309 -31.43 4.74 27.21
N ASP A 310 -31.41 3.53 27.77
CA ASP A 310 -32.60 2.91 28.37
C ASP A 310 -33.29 3.88 29.34
N GLY A 311 -34.60 4.06 29.17
CA GLY A 311 -35.42 5.01 29.93
C GLY A 311 -35.43 6.46 29.40
N GLN A 312 -34.75 6.75 28.28
CA GLN A 312 -34.74 8.06 27.62
C GLN A 312 -35.28 8.02 26.18
N GLU A 313 -36.12 7.05 25.86
CA GLU A 313 -36.63 6.79 24.52
C GLU A 313 -37.40 8.00 23.96
N ALA A 314 -38.34 8.55 24.73
CA ALA A 314 -39.16 9.68 24.31
C ALA A 314 -38.33 10.92 23.98
N GLN A 315 -37.35 11.25 24.83
CA GLN A 315 -36.45 12.39 24.61
C GLN A 315 -35.55 12.17 23.39
N ALA A 316 -35.12 10.92 23.13
CA ALA A 316 -34.33 10.61 21.96
C ALA A 316 -35.12 10.78 20.66
N ILE A 317 -36.41 10.44 20.66
CA ILE A 317 -37.32 10.67 19.53
C ILE A 317 -37.48 12.17 19.26
N GLU A 318 -37.74 12.98 20.28
CA GLU A 318 -37.86 14.44 20.14
C GLU A 318 -36.58 15.06 19.56
N ARG A 319 -35.41 14.67 20.08
CA ARG A 319 -34.11 15.12 19.55
C ARG A 319 -33.91 14.69 18.10
N ALA A 320 -34.30 13.47 17.75
CA ALA A 320 -34.16 12.95 16.39
C ALA A 320 -35.11 13.63 15.40
N ALA A 321 -36.28 14.10 15.84
CA ALA A 321 -37.21 14.85 15.01
C ALA A 321 -36.66 16.25 14.64
N LEU A 322 -35.90 16.88 15.53
CA LEU A 322 -35.27 18.18 15.32
C LEU A 322 -33.92 18.10 14.60
N ARG A 323 -33.24 16.95 14.67
CA ARG A 323 -31.90 16.77 14.11
C ARG A 323 -31.97 16.35 12.65
N LYS A 324 -31.26 17.08 11.79
CA LYS A 324 -31.02 16.64 10.40
C LYS A 324 -29.98 15.53 10.38
N THR A 325 -30.28 14.45 9.65
CA THR A 325 -29.28 13.41 9.37
C THR A 325 -28.35 13.92 8.27
N THR A 326 -27.18 13.31 8.11
CA THR A 326 -26.29 13.65 7.00
C THR A 326 -27.00 13.49 5.65
N LEU A 327 -27.90 12.51 5.51
CA LEU A 327 -28.67 12.29 4.29
C LEU A 327 -29.68 13.42 4.04
N THR A 328 -30.46 13.81 5.05
CA THR A 328 -31.46 14.87 4.86
C THR A 328 -30.80 16.24 4.67
N SER A 329 -29.70 16.52 5.36
CA SER A 329 -28.87 17.71 5.10
C SER A 329 -28.30 17.70 3.68
N TRP A 330 -27.87 16.54 3.16
CA TRP A 330 -27.39 16.44 1.78
C TRP A 330 -28.50 16.71 0.77
N PHE A 331 -29.71 16.18 0.97
CA PHE A 331 -30.85 16.50 0.11
C PHE A 331 -31.20 18.00 0.10
N GLU A 332 -31.10 18.67 1.25
CA GLU A 332 -31.30 20.12 1.31
C GLU A 332 -30.21 20.89 0.59
N LEU A 333 -28.95 20.48 0.76
CA LEU A 333 -27.82 21.09 0.03
C LEU A 333 -28.01 20.97 -1.48
N SER A 334 -28.36 19.77 -1.97
CA SER A 334 -28.59 19.52 -3.40
C SER A 334 -29.77 20.28 -4.00
N LYS A 335 -30.68 20.85 -3.18
CA LYS A 335 -31.73 21.76 -3.69
C LYS A 335 -31.18 23.15 -4.02
N ASN A 336 -30.11 23.56 -3.35
CA ASN A 336 -29.57 24.93 -3.41
C ASN A 336 -28.25 25.02 -4.20
N ASP A 337 -27.56 23.90 -4.41
CA ASP A 337 -26.30 23.78 -5.16
C ASP A 337 -26.34 22.50 -6.03
N PRO A 338 -26.92 22.58 -7.25
CA PRO A 338 -27.24 21.42 -8.08
C PRO A 338 -26.04 20.73 -8.76
#